data_AF-A0A2D8HYU2-F1
#
_entry.id   AF-A0A2D8HYU2-F1
#
_cell.length_a   1.000
_cell.length_b   1.000
_cell.length_c   1.000
_cell.angle_alpha   90.00
_cell.angle_beta   90.00
_cell.angle_gamma   90.00
#
_symmetry.space_group_name_H-M   'P 1'
#
loop_
_entity.id
_entity.type
_entity.pdbx_description
1 polymer ?
#
loop_
_entity_poly.entity_id
_entity_poly.type
_entity_poly.pdbx_seq_one_letter_code
_entity_poly.pdbx_strand_id
1 'polypeptide(L)'
;MPLGFKMILEKGFMRFLSKYYILVFCLLSSVSLLAANPPKGFDKVDQEIMISTLEAQMKYDVQSFSVKPNSKVKVLFKNPDSLPHNLIFCTPGKKKGGDKGQEVIDAVLKLGDKGVEMDWEPKEHPRILASSGMVQPGKETTFYFKVPKVEGDYPYICTFPGHYQLMNGMMGVTKKANPITNLTYEIYHGKWQKIPDFSELKAVKSGTLANGLFDISVREINDNFAFVFNGKIECPKDGKYSFTVSSDDGSQLFINGEKIVDNDGVHGNQAKAGSVELKKGKHDIQVKYFELAGGEALSVSWSGPSFKNKPLSKTVPKPGQTVEGMLIEAPEGEATLYRNFIDGAGPRAIGVGYHEGVNLAFDANNMRLAMIWHGEFIDGARHWIGRGQGFQPPAGSDVIRLPEGVVISELDNSDSVWPGSEYRTKELNFEGYTLDKFQRPTFNYSRGELTITDKVIPVASSSKEKPGTIRRILKFSGKKPPSNLYLRLAQGKFEKDQMNYVDEELFVSIKGGKVMVSNDELRVPIQFNNETAELEITYGWAE
;
A
#
# COMPACT_ATOMS: atom_id res chain seq x y z
N MET A 1 45.28 -12.43 0.23
CA MET A 1 45.50 -13.64 1.06
C MET A 1 46.99 -13.96 1.08
N PRO A 2 47.62 -14.14 2.24
CA PRO A 2 49.01 -14.59 2.30
C PRO A 2 49.13 -16.11 2.15
N LEU A 3 50.28 -16.55 1.66
CA LEU A 3 50.64 -17.88 1.11
C LEU A 3 50.36 -19.14 1.97
N GLY A 4 49.80 -19.03 3.18
CA GLY A 4 49.55 -20.17 4.07
C GLY A 4 48.37 -21.08 3.68
N PHE A 5 47.46 -20.60 2.83
CA PHE A 5 46.20 -21.30 2.53
C PHE A 5 46.31 -22.40 1.45
N LYS A 6 47.38 -22.39 0.65
CA LYS A 6 47.53 -23.29 -0.50
C LYS A 6 48.06 -24.68 -0.13
N MET A 7 48.73 -24.81 1.02
CA MET A 7 49.43 -26.05 1.41
C MET A 7 48.56 -27.05 2.22
N ILE A 8 47.40 -26.60 2.71
CA ILE A 8 46.46 -27.43 3.50
C ILE A 8 45.51 -28.21 2.58
N LEU A 9 45.16 -27.66 1.41
CA LEU A 9 44.28 -28.29 0.42
C LEU A 9 44.92 -29.48 -0.31
N GLU A 10 46.23 -29.46 -0.57
CA GLU A 10 46.89 -30.52 -1.35
C GLU A 10 47.19 -31.79 -0.54
N LYS A 11 47.38 -31.69 0.79
CA LYS A 11 47.72 -32.85 1.63
C LYS A 11 46.51 -33.64 2.12
N GLY A 12 45.33 -33.01 2.20
CA GLY A 12 44.07 -33.70 2.54
C GLY A 12 43.48 -34.49 1.37
N PHE A 13 43.62 -33.98 0.14
CA PHE A 13 43.00 -34.57 -1.05
C PHE A 13 43.61 -35.92 -1.46
N MET A 14 44.92 -36.11 -1.28
CA MET A 14 45.60 -37.37 -1.65
C MET A 14 45.41 -38.52 -0.66
N ARG A 15 45.05 -38.25 0.61
CA ARG A 15 44.77 -39.33 1.58
C ARG A 15 43.37 -39.93 1.43
N PHE A 16 42.47 -39.23 0.76
CA PHE A 16 41.08 -39.66 0.57
C PHE A 16 40.92 -40.71 -0.56
N LEU A 17 41.84 -40.73 -1.54
CA LEU A 17 41.71 -41.55 -2.75
C LEU A 17 42.22 -43.00 -2.64
N SER A 18 42.82 -43.43 -1.53
CA SER A 18 43.50 -44.75 -1.44
C SER A 18 42.72 -45.89 -0.76
N LYS A 19 41.47 -45.67 -0.33
CA LYS A 19 40.75 -46.65 0.52
C LYS A 19 39.55 -47.38 -0.08
N TYR A 20 39.19 -47.15 -1.34
CA TYR A 20 37.98 -47.74 -1.93
C TYR A 20 38.24 -48.36 -3.31
N TYR A 21 38.78 -49.58 -3.32
CA TYR A 21 38.70 -50.51 -4.44
C TYR A 21 38.43 -51.91 -3.91
N ILE A 22 37.16 -52.31 -3.81
CA ILE A 22 36.75 -53.73 -3.73
C ILE A 22 35.48 -53.94 -4.57
N LEU A 23 35.56 -55.02 -5.36
CA LEU A 23 34.66 -55.64 -6.33
C LEU A 23 33.14 -55.37 -6.21
N VAL A 24 32.55 -55.12 -7.38
CA VAL A 24 31.10 -55.13 -7.65
C VAL A 24 30.65 -56.57 -7.91
N PHE A 25 29.73 -57.08 -7.09
CA PHE A 25 28.85 -58.20 -7.43
C PHE A 25 27.42 -57.68 -7.48
N CYS A 26 26.78 -57.74 -8.65
CA CYS A 26 25.39 -57.36 -8.85
C CYS A 26 24.46 -58.38 -8.17
N LEU A 27 23.79 -57.95 -7.11
CA LEU A 27 22.57 -58.54 -6.60
C LEU A 27 21.49 -57.46 -6.61
N LEU A 28 20.55 -57.60 -7.53
CA LEU A 28 19.29 -56.83 -7.58
C LEU A 28 18.45 -57.22 -6.35
N SER A 29 18.66 -56.52 -5.24
CA SER A 29 17.70 -56.49 -4.14
C SER A 29 16.97 -55.14 -4.20
N SER A 30 15.65 -55.21 -4.23
CA SER A 30 14.76 -54.08 -4.04
C SER A 30 15.03 -53.45 -2.68
N VAL A 31 15.86 -52.40 -2.65
CA VAL A 31 16.04 -51.56 -1.47
C VAL A 31 14.79 -50.70 -1.34
N SER A 32 13.82 -51.18 -0.56
CA SER A 32 12.89 -50.26 0.08
C SER A 32 13.73 -49.29 0.92
N LEU A 33 13.74 -48.00 0.56
CA LEU A 33 14.26 -46.95 1.43
C LEU A 33 13.56 -47.12 2.78
N LEU A 34 14.28 -47.57 3.80
CA LEU A 34 13.87 -47.42 5.18
C LEU A 34 13.91 -45.91 5.45
N ALA A 35 12.78 -45.22 5.23
CA ALA A 35 12.54 -43.95 5.88
C ALA A 35 12.70 -44.21 7.38
N ALA A 36 13.75 -43.66 7.99
CA ALA A 36 13.98 -43.81 9.42
C ALA A 36 12.67 -43.45 10.15
N ASN A 37 12.19 -44.35 11.02
CA ASN A 37 10.98 -44.10 11.79
C ASN A 37 11.11 -42.74 12.51
N PRO A 38 10.04 -41.91 12.54
CA PRO A 38 10.09 -40.63 13.21
C PRO A 38 10.58 -40.80 14.66
N PRO A 39 11.42 -39.87 15.17
CA PRO A 39 11.85 -39.92 16.55
C PRO A 39 10.63 -39.84 17.48
N LYS A 40 10.75 -40.43 18.68
CA LYS A 40 9.68 -40.47 19.68
C LYS A 40 9.09 -39.07 19.88
N GLY A 41 7.76 -38.94 19.71
CA GLY A 41 7.05 -37.67 19.81
C GLY A 41 6.89 -36.91 18.50
N PHE A 42 7.36 -37.43 17.37
CA PHE A 42 7.14 -36.89 16.01
C PHE A 42 6.23 -37.77 15.14
N ASP A 43 5.41 -38.61 15.77
CA ASP A 43 4.44 -39.50 15.09
C ASP A 43 3.44 -38.70 14.22
N LYS A 44 3.16 -37.46 14.62
CA LYS A 44 2.43 -36.45 13.84
C LYS A 44 3.27 -35.18 13.72
N VAL A 45 3.52 -34.78 12.48
CA VAL A 45 4.25 -33.57 12.11
C VAL A 45 3.23 -32.48 11.74
N ASP A 46 3.47 -31.25 12.18
CA ASP A 46 2.59 -30.12 11.91
C ASP A 46 2.91 -29.45 10.56
N GLN A 47 4.17 -29.51 10.14
CA GLN A 47 4.64 -28.94 8.86
C GLN A 47 5.87 -29.70 8.34
N GLU A 48 5.86 -30.03 7.04
CA GLU A 48 7.00 -30.58 6.33
C GLU A 48 7.60 -29.51 5.43
N ILE A 49 8.92 -29.34 5.49
CA ILE A 49 9.67 -28.38 4.68
C ILE A 49 10.70 -29.16 3.87
N MET A 50 10.69 -28.96 2.55
CA MET A 50 11.75 -29.44 1.67
C MET A 50 12.67 -28.27 1.34
N ILE A 51 13.96 -28.45 1.61
CA ILE A 51 15.02 -27.51 1.22
C ILE A 51 16.03 -28.29 0.38
N SER A 52 16.43 -27.72 -0.75
CA SER A 52 17.45 -28.25 -1.64
C SER A 52 18.59 -27.25 -1.78
N THR A 53 19.80 -27.76 -1.99
CA THR A 53 20.87 -26.93 -2.55
C THR A 53 20.54 -26.59 -4.01
N LEU A 54 20.95 -25.39 -4.44
CA LEU A 54 20.95 -24.98 -5.84
C LEU A 54 22.34 -25.27 -6.42
N GLU A 55 22.38 -26.18 -7.39
CA GLU A 55 23.61 -26.70 -7.99
C GLU A 55 24.53 -25.57 -8.47
N ALA A 56 25.78 -25.57 -7.98
CA ALA A 56 26.82 -24.59 -8.29
C ALA A 56 26.50 -23.12 -7.95
N GLN A 57 25.49 -22.87 -7.10
CA GLN A 57 25.11 -21.51 -6.70
C GLN A 57 25.44 -21.16 -5.26
N MET A 58 25.86 -22.15 -4.44
CA MET A 58 26.07 -21.98 -2.99
C MET A 58 24.87 -21.31 -2.30
N LYS A 59 23.66 -21.78 -2.62
CA LYS A 59 22.40 -21.25 -2.11
C LYS A 59 21.43 -22.38 -1.80
N TYR A 60 20.49 -22.11 -0.90
CA TYR A 60 19.28 -22.91 -0.74
C TYR A 60 18.19 -22.42 -1.69
N ASP A 61 17.36 -23.33 -2.18
CA ASP A 61 16.17 -23.01 -2.98
C ASP A 61 15.11 -22.24 -2.16
N VAL A 62 15.03 -22.56 -0.86
CA VAL A 62 14.24 -21.84 0.14
C VAL A 62 15.19 -20.97 0.96
N GLN A 63 15.12 -19.66 0.75
CA GLN A 63 15.85 -18.62 1.50
C GLN A 63 15.02 -18.05 2.65
N SER A 64 13.69 -18.15 2.59
CA SER A 64 12.84 -17.84 3.74
C SER A 64 11.53 -18.62 3.75
N PHE A 65 11.04 -18.92 4.95
CA PHE A 65 9.73 -19.55 5.15
C PHE A 65 9.24 -19.29 6.58
N SER A 66 7.93 -19.48 6.80
CA SER A 66 7.32 -19.27 8.11
C SER A 66 6.78 -20.56 8.74
N VAL A 67 6.84 -20.62 10.08
CA VAL A 67 6.35 -21.73 10.90
C VAL A 67 5.68 -21.22 12.17
N LYS A 68 4.74 -22.00 12.72
CA LYS A 68 4.06 -21.62 13.97
C LYS A 68 4.91 -21.96 15.19
N PRO A 69 4.86 -21.14 16.27
CA PRO A 69 5.47 -21.48 17.54
C PRO A 69 5.05 -22.86 18.06
N ASN A 70 5.99 -23.62 18.62
CA ASN A 70 5.81 -24.98 19.16
C ASN A 70 5.45 -26.08 18.15
N SER A 71 5.36 -25.77 16.86
CA SER A 71 5.08 -26.78 15.83
C SER A 71 6.20 -27.82 15.75
N LYS A 72 5.83 -29.06 15.44
CA LYS A 72 6.76 -30.14 15.12
C LYS A 72 7.03 -30.10 13.62
N VAL A 73 8.27 -29.85 13.25
CA VAL A 73 8.67 -29.71 11.85
C VAL A 73 9.52 -30.89 11.43
N LYS A 74 9.23 -31.42 10.24
CA LYS A 74 10.07 -32.36 9.50
C LYS A 74 10.77 -31.59 8.39
N VAL A 75 12.08 -31.72 8.30
CA VAL A 75 12.88 -31.11 7.23
C VAL A 75 13.46 -32.22 6.38
N LEU A 76 13.16 -32.21 5.08
CA LEU A 76 13.87 -32.98 4.07
C LEU A 76 14.90 -32.05 3.43
N PHE A 77 16.18 -32.34 3.65
CA PHE A 77 17.28 -31.61 3.03
C PHE A 77 17.90 -32.44 1.91
N LYS A 78 17.90 -31.90 0.69
CA LYS A 78 18.47 -32.52 -0.50
C LYS A 78 19.73 -31.80 -0.92
N ASN A 79 20.77 -32.55 -1.24
CA ASN A 79 22.02 -32.00 -1.76
C ASN A 79 22.31 -32.57 -3.15
N PRO A 80 21.70 -32.04 -4.22
CA PRO A 80 22.08 -32.38 -5.59
C PRO A 80 23.46 -31.85 -6.00
N ASP A 81 24.08 -30.96 -5.22
CA ASP A 81 25.37 -30.35 -5.57
C ASP A 81 26.54 -31.36 -5.51
N SER A 82 27.65 -30.97 -6.13
CA SER A 82 28.93 -31.67 -6.18
C SER A 82 29.75 -31.56 -4.89
N LEU A 83 29.41 -30.63 -4.01
CA LEU A 83 30.05 -30.43 -2.70
C LEU A 83 29.15 -30.92 -1.57
N PRO A 84 29.72 -31.35 -0.43
CA PRO A 84 28.93 -31.66 0.74
C PRO A 84 28.40 -30.36 1.38
N HIS A 85 27.17 -30.42 1.89
CA HIS A 85 26.51 -29.29 2.53
C HIS A 85 25.77 -29.76 3.78
N ASN A 86 25.62 -28.88 4.75
CA ASN A 86 24.71 -29.06 5.87
C ASN A 86 23.73 -27.89 5.94
N LEU A 87 22.67 -28.08 6.72
CA LEU A 87 21.63 -27.11 7.02
C LEU A 87 21.45 -27.08 8.54
N ILE A 88 21.88 -25.98 9.16
CA ILE A 88 21.83 -25.80 10.61
C ILE A 88 20.89 -24.65 10.94
N PHE A 89 19.82 -24.93 11.70
CA PHE A 89 18.92 -23.91 12.24
C PHE A 89 19.48 -23.37 13.56
N CYS A 90 19.46 -22.05 13.71
CA CYS A 90 20.03 -21.37 14.86
C CYS A 90 19.00 -20.50 15.59
N THR A 91 19.17 -20.33 16.90
CA THR A 91 18.46 -19.27 17.66
C THR A 91 18.90 -17.89 17.16
N PRO A 92 18.09 -16.83 17.37
CA PRO A 92 18.46 -15.46 17.01
C PRO A 92 19.68 -14.99 17.82
N GLY A 93 20.48 -14.10 17.24
CA GLY A 93 21.60 -13.46 17.93
C GLY A 93 21.13 -12.54 19.07
N LYS A 94 21.99 -12.30 20.07
CA LYS A 94 21.66 -11.47 21.25
C LYS A 94 21.39 -9.99 20.92
N LYS A 95 21.88 -9.49 19.78
CA LYS A 95 21.72 -8.10 19.36
C LYS A 95 20.38 -7.88 18.64
N LYS A 96 19.83 -6.68 18.74
CA LYS A 96 18.64 -6.25 17.97
C LYS A 96 18.93 -6.39 16.47
N GLY A 97 18.08 -7.10 15.74
CA GLY A 97 18.29 -7.45 14.33
C GLY A 97 19.01 -8.79 14.10
N GLY A 98 19.43 -9.47 15.16
CA GLY A 98 20.15 -10.75 15.07
C GLY A 98 21.57 -10.61 14.50
N ASP A 99 22.22 -11.75 14.26
CA ASP A 99 23.57 -11.84 13.68
C ASP A 99 23.62 -12.79 12.47
N LYS A 100 22.46 -13.21 11.96
CA LYS A 100 22.32 -14.15 10.84
C LYS A 100 23.09 -15.49 11.04
N GLY A 101 23.32 -15.90 12.29
CA GLY A 101 24.04 -17.13 12.61
C GLY A 101 25.56 -16.97 12.73
N GLN A 102 26.09 -15.75 12.66
CA GLN A 102 27.53 -15.47 12.67
C GLN A 102 28.25 -16.07 13.89
N GLU A 103 27.65 -16.06 15.09
CA GLU A 103 28.28 -16.67 16.27
C GLU A 103 28.54 -18.18 16.10
N VAL A 104 27.64 -18.90 15.41
CA VAL A 104 27.80 -20.33 15.12
C VAL A 104 28.91 -20.53 14.08
N ILE A 105 28.96 -19.65 13.07
CA ILE A 105 30.01 -19.66 12.04
C ILE A 105 31.38 -19.42 12.68
N ASP A 106 31.48 -18.45 13.59
CA ASP A 106 32.71 -18.15 14.32
C ASP A 106 33.18 -19.36 15.14
N ALA A 107 32.24 -20.13 15.70
CA ALA A 107 32.56 -21.38 16.40
C ALA A 107 33.07 -22.47 15.45
N VAL A 108 32.50 -22.60 14.24
CA VAL A 108 33.00 -23.54 13.21
C VAL A 108 34.41 -23.16 12.78
N LEU A 109 34.67 -21.87 12.51
CA LEU A 109 35.98 -21.39 12.07
C LEU A 109 37.06 -21.64 13.13
N LYS A 110 36.71 -21.59 14.42
CA LYS A 110 37.61 -21.91 15.54
C LYS A 110 38.00 -23.39 15.61
N LEU A 111 37.28 -24.30 14.95
CA LEU A 111 37.65 -25.72 14.90
C LEU A 111 38.98 -25.92 14.15
N GLY A 112 39.31 -25.05 13.19
CA GLY A 112 40.48 -25.20 12.33
C GLY A 112 40.51 -26.57 11.66
N ASP A 113 41.66 -27.24 11.70
CA ASP A 113 41.87 -28.55 11.07
C ASP A 113 40.97 -29.66 11.65
N LYS A 114 40.51 -29.51 12.91
CA LYS A 114 39.58 -30.47 13.53
C LYS A 114 38.18 -30.43 12.90
N GLY A 115 37.88 -29.40 12.11
CA GLY A 115 36.59 -29.25 11.45
C GLY A 115 36.25 -30.44 10.53
N VAL A 116 37.24 -31.04 9.87
CA VAL A 116 37.02 -32.22 9.01
C VAL A 116 36.51 -33.42 9.82
N GLU A 117 37.10 -33.67 10.98
CA GLU A 117 36.70 -34.78 11.87
C GLU A 117 35.34 -34.53 12.55
N MET A 118 34.95 -33.26 12.65
CA MET A 118 33.70 -32.82 13.27
C MET A 118 32.60 -32.50 12.25
N ASP A 119 32.77 -32.88 10.97
CA ASP A 119 31.82 -32.61 9.89
C ASP A 119 31.46 -31.11 9.76
N TRP A 120 32.41 -30.24 10.11
CA TRP A 120 32.25 -28.77 10.17
C TRP A 120 31.05 -28.31 11.00
N GLU A 121 30.69 -29.07 12.04
CA GLU A 121 29.54 -28.80 12.89
C GLU A 121 29.94 -28.66 14.36
N PRO A 122 29.71 -27.50 15.01
CA PRO A 122 29.95 -27.34 16.43
C PRO A 122 28.74 -27.85 17.22
N LYS A 123 28.56 -29.18 17.26
CA LYS A 123 27.35 -29.87 17.76
C LYS A 123 26.87 -29.40 19.15
N GLU A 124 27.79 -29.01 20.02
CA GLU A 124 27.49 -28.53 21.39
C GLU A 124 27.18 -27.03 21.49
N HIS A 125 27.14 -26.31 20.36
CA HIS A 125 26.92 -24.88 20.39
C HIS A 125 25.46 -24.57 20.83
N PRO A 126 25.24 -23.77 21.88
CA PRO A 126 23.93 -23.59 22.51
C PRO A 126 22.89 -22.88 21.62
N ARG A 127 23.33 -22.33 20.49
CA ARG A 127 22.45 -21.71 19.50
C ARG A 127 21.96 -22.67 18.42
N ILE A 128 22.52 -23.86 18.28
CA ILE A 128 22.02 -24.83 17.30
C ILE A 128 20.69 -25.40 17.80
N LEU A 129 19.64 -25.21 17.02
CA LEU A 129 18.30 -25.75 17.29
C LEU A 129 18.11 -27.12 16.65
N ALA A 130 18.63 -27.28 15.44
CA ALA A 130 18.51 -28.49 14.65
C ALA A 130 19.59 -28.49 13.56
N SER A 131 20.00 -29.67 13.14
CA SER A 131 21.03 -29.84 12.12
C SER A 131 20.73 -31.06 11.27
N SER A 132 21.04 -30.96 9.98
CA SER A 132 21.04 -32.09 9.06
C SER A 132 22.24 -33.02 9.24
N GLY A 133 23.30 -32.58 9.94
CA GLY A 133 24.64 -33.09 9.75
C GLY A 133 25.17 -32.79 8.34
N MET A 134 26.41 -33.19 8.04
CA MET A 134 27.00 -33.01 6.71
C MET A 134 26.40 -34.02 5.71
N VAL A 135 25.71 -33.49 4.69
CA VAL A 135 25.07 -34.28 3.64
C VAL A 135 25.98 -34.33 2.41
N GLN A 136 26.37 -35.53 2.03
CA GLN A 136 27.26 -35.78 0.90
C GLN A 136 26.60 -35.45 -0.46
N PRO A 137 27.39 -35.22 -1.51
CA PRO A 137 26.89 -35.00 -2.88
C PRO A 137 25.89 -36.06 -3.35
N GLY A 138 24.81 -35.61 -3.97
CA GLY A 138 23.72 -36.45 -4.46
C GLY A 138 22.91 -37.18 -3.39
N LYS A 139 23.08 -36.83 -2.11
CA LYS A 139 22.35 -37.45 -0.99
C LYS A 139 21.27 -36.52 -0.45
N GLU A 140 20.36 -37.11 0.32
CA GLU A 140 19.34 -36.41 1.07
C GLU A 140 19.28 -36.95 2.50
N THR A 141 18.80 -36.13 3.41
CA THR A 141 18.56 -36.53 4.80
C THR A 141 17.26 -35.92 5.32
N THR A 142 16.67 -36.57 6.31
CA THR A 142 15.49 -36.06 7.03
C THR A 142 15.82 -35.88 8.49
N PHE A 143 15.47 -34.73 9.05
CA PHE A 143 15.59 -34.47 10.48
C PHE A 143 14.36 -33.72 11.01
N TYR A 144 14.21 -33.70 12.33
CA TYR A 144 13.02 -33.23 13.01
C TYR A 144 13.39 -32.30 14.15
N PHE A 145 12.59 -31.28 14.38
CA PHE A 145 12.75 -30.42 15.55
C PHE A 145 11.44 -29.76 15.96
N LYS A 146 11.38 -29.34 17.23
CA LYS A 146 10.28 -28.55 17.76
C LYS A 146 10.62 -27.07 17.63
N VAL A 147 9.76 -26.32 16.96
CA VAL A 147 9.93 -24.89 16.77
C VAL A 147 9.86 -24.18 18.13
N PRO A 148 10.77 -23.22 18.41
CA PRO A 148 10.72 -22.43 19.63
C PRO A 148 9.39 -21.71 19.85
N LYS A 149 9.07 -21.40 21.12
CA LYS A 149 7.84 -20.67 21.48
C LYS A 149 7.90 -19.18 21.10
N VAL A 150 9.09 -18.60 21.06
CA VAL A 150 9.30 -17.17 20.88
C VAL A 150 9.23 -16.81 19.40
N GLU A 151 8.33 -15.90 19.03
CA GLU A 151 8.25 -15.37 17.67
C GLU A 151 9.50 -14.56 17.31
N GLY A 152 9.87 -14.57 16.03
CA GLY A 152 11.05 -13.87 15.53
C GLY A 152 11.70 -14.61 14.38
N ASP A 153 12.82 -14.08 13.91
CA ASP A 153 13.53 -14.62 12.76
C ASP A 153 14.73 -15.48 13.21
N TYR A 154 14.70 -16.75 12.80
CA TYR A 154 15.69 -17.76 13.18
C TYR A 154 16.54 -18.09 11.96
N PRO A 155 17.83 -17.72 11.95
CA PRO A 155 18.68 -18.00 10.81
C PRO A 155 18.94 -19.48 10.66
N TYR A 156 19.12 -19.93 9.41
CA TYR A 156 19.74 -21.20 9.11
C TYR A 156 20.88 -21.02 8.11
N ILE A 157 21.93 -21.82 8.29
CA ILE A 157 23.22 -21.60 7.63
C ILE A 157 23.79 -22.92 7.13
N CYS A 158 24.59 -22.85 6.06
CA CYS A 158 25.58 -23.85 5.75
C CYS A 158 26.90 -23.50 6.46
N THR A 159 27.50 -24.45 7.17
CA THR A 159 28.79 -24.26 7.83
C THR A 159 29.94 -24.94 7.10
N PHE A 160 29.70 -25.52 5.93
CA PHE A 160 30.79 -25.95 5.05
C PHE A 160 31.70 -24.74 4.76
N PRO A 161 33.05 -24.88 4.85
CA PRO A 161 33.97 -23.77 4.77
C PRO A 161 33.73 -22.85 3.56
N GLY A 162 33.54 -21.55 3.83
CA GLY A 162 33.32 -20.52 2.81
C GLY A 162 31.88 -20.39 2.29
N HIS A 163 30.99 -21.36 2.52
CA HIS A 163 29.65 -21.34 1.93
C HIS A 163 28.68 -20.39 2.63
N TYR A 164 28.82 -20.19 3.94
CA TYR A 164 27.84 -19.45 4.75
C TYR A 164 27.52 -18.05 4.22
N GLN A 165 28.49 -17.38 3.56
CA GLN A 165 28.35 -16.02 3.07
C GLN A 165 27.20 -15.88 2.06
N LEU A 166 26.93 -16.95 1.30
CA LEU A 166 25.89 -17.00 0.27
C LEU A 166 24.80 -18.03 0.60
N MET A 167 25.14 -19.05 1.39
CA MET A 167 24.31 -20.21 1.66
C MET A 167 23.67 -20.14 3.05
N ASN A 168 22.74 -19.21 3.19
CA ASN A 168 21.97 -18.97 4.41
C ASN A 168 20.50 -18.64 4.07
N GLY A 169 19.65 -18.68 5.09
CA GLY A 169 18.26 -18.25 4.99
C GLY A 169 17.65 -18.00 6.37
N MET A 170 16.36 -17.66 6.38
CA MET A 170 15.64 -17.24 7.60
C MET A 170 14.31 -17.98 7.76
N MET A 171 14.13 -18.63 8.90
CA MET A 171 12.86 -19.20 9.33
C MET A 171 12.12 -18.18 10.22
N GLY A 172 10.99 -17.65 9.76
CA GLY A 172 10.14 -16.77 10.55
C GLY A 172 9.21 -17.57 11.47
N VAL A 173 9.41 -17.48 12.79
CA VAL A 173 8.49 -18.07 13.77
C VAL A 173 7.37 -17.08 14.05
N THR A 174 6.14 -17.40 13.63
CA THR A 174 4.98 -16.53 13.79
C THR A 174 3.66 -17.30 13.92
N LYS A 175 2.73 -16.79 14.73
CA LYS A 175 1.36 -17.30 14.87
C LYS A 175 0.57 -17.19 13.56
N LYS A 176 0.94 -16.25 12.68
CA LYS A 176 0.34 -16.01 11.37
C LYS A 176 1.11 -16.67 10.22
N ALA A 177 1.82 -17.77 10.49
CA ALA A 177 2.56 -18.50 9.45
C ALA A 177 1.64 -18.85 8.27
N ASN A 178 2.18 -18.71 7.07
CA ASN A 178 1.47 -18.80 5.81
C ASN A 178 2.35 -19.52 4.74
N PRO A 179 1.78 -19.88 3.57
CA PRO A 179 2.46 -20.72 2.59
C PRO A 179 3.38 -19.95 1.63
N ILE A 180 3.65 -18.67 1.87
CA ILE A 180 4.62 -17.91 1.08
C ILE A 180 6.03 -18.21 1.60
N THR A 181 6.90 -18.56 0.67
CA THR A 181 8.34 -18.73 0.86
C THR A 181 9.09 -17.71 0.01
N ASN A 182 10.34 -17.44 0.37
CA ASN A 182 11.23 -16.51 -0.34
C ASN A 182 10.64 -15.10 -0.50
N LEU A 183 9.83 -14.65 0.48
CA LEU A 183 9.23 -13.32 0.40
C LEU A 183 10.30 -12.25 0.60
N THR A 184 10.49 -11.45 -0.44
CA THR A 184 11.40 -10.30 -0.48
C THR A 184 10.62 -9.03 -0.79
N TYR A 185 11.24 -7.89 -0.50
CA TYR A 185 10.70 -6.58 -0.84
C TYR A 185 11.79 -5.68 -1.38
N GLU A 186 11.37 -4.75 -2.22
CA GLU A 186 12.12 -3.59 -2.66
C GLU A 186 11.25 -2.35 -2.42
N ILE A 187 11.87 -1.28 -1.90
CA ILE A 187 11.23 0.01 -1.64
C ILE A 187 11.77 1.03 -2.61
N TYR A 188 10.90 1.88 -3.11
CA TYR A 188 11.20 2.99 -4.01
C TYR A 188 10.59 4.27 -3.43
N HIS A 189 11.22 5.42 -3.64
CA HIS A 189 10.67 6.72 -3.26
C HIS A 189 10.38 7.54 -4.51
N GLY A 190 9.23 8.21 -4.55
CA GLY A 190 8.77 8.98 -5.71
C GLY A 190 7.27 9.28 -5.64
N LYS A 191 6.82 10.18 -6.52
CA LYS A 191 5.41 10.59 -6.61
C LYS A 191 4.82 9.99 -7.87
N TRP A 192 3.80 9.16 -7.71
CA TRP A 192 3.15 8.50 -8.84
C TRP A 192 1.64 8.60 -8.71
N GLN A 193 0.96 8.66 -9.86
CA GLN A 193 -0.50 8.62 -9.95
C GLN A 193 -0.99 7.20 -10.30
N LYS A 194 -0.07 6.32 -10.70
CA LYS A 194 -0.26 4.92 -11.10
C LYS A 194 1.02 4.14 -10.80
N ILE A 195 0.93 2.81 -10.74
CA ILE A 195 2.08 1.92 -10.55
C ILE A 195 3.18 2.25 -11.59
N PRO A 196 4.39 2.65 -11.15
CA PRO A 196 5.46 2.99 -12.07
C PRO A 196 6.09 1.77 -12.72
N ASP A 197 6.84 2.01 -13.80
CA ASP A 197 7.78 1.02 -14.30
C ASP A 197 9.00 0.94 -13.37
N PHE A 198 8.96 -0.03 -12.45
CA PHE A 198 10.06 -0.26 -11.51
C PHE A 198 11.37 -0.69 -12.18
N SER A 199 11.35 -1.14 -13.44
CA SER A 199 12.59 -1.53 -14.14
C SER A 199 13.48 -0.33 -14.44
N GLU A 200 12.91 0.87 -14.47
CA GLU A 200 13.63 2.14 -14.68
C GLU A 200 14.06 2.80 -13.36
N LEU A 201 13.66 2.23 -12.23
CA LEU A 201 13.88 2.80 -10.90
C LEU A 201 14.95 2.04 -10.13
N LYS A 202 15.63 2.75 -9.23
CA LYS A 202 16.57 2.15 -8.29
C LYS A 202 15.90 2.01 -6.92
N ALA A 203 15.83 0.79 -6.41
CA ALA A 203 15.35 0.54 -5.06
C ALA A 203 16.24 1.28 -4.03
N VAL A 204 15.61 1.97 -3.09
CA VAL A 204 16.30 2.64 -1.97
C VAL A 204 16.65 1.65 -0.86
N LYS A 205 15.87 0.57 -0.77
CA LYS A 205 16.02 -0.48 0.25
C LYS A 205 15.44 -1.78 -0.24
N SER A 206 16.03 -2.88 0.15
CA SER A 206 15.49 -4.21 -0.09
C SER A 206 15.74 -5.12 1.11
N GLY A 207 14.98 -6.21 1.19
CA GLY A 207 15.14 -7.17 2.27
C GLY A 207 14.24 -8.38 2.13
N THR A 208 14.25 -9.21 3.19
CA THR A 208 13.49 -10.45 3.28
C THR A 208 12.49 -10.35 4.42
N LEU A 209 11.25 -10.79 4.18
CA LEU A 209 10.20 -10.91 5.19
C LEU A 209 10.06 -12.38 5.57
N ALA A 210 10.85 -12.84 6.54
CA ALA A 210 10.94 -14.26 6.90
C ALA A 210 9.60 -14.84 7.42
N ASN A 211 8.74 -14.00 7.97
CA ASN A 211 7.38 -14.36 8.39
C ASN A 211 6.42 -14.66 7.21
N GLY A 212 6.85 -14.42 5.96
CA GLY A 212 6.07 -14.65 4.74
C GLY A 212 4.88 -13.70 4.57
N LEU A 213 4.76 -12.64 5.39
CA LEU A 213 3.64 -11.71 5.35
C LEU A 213 4.02 -10.44 4.60
N PHE A 214 3.20 -10.00 3.65
CA PHE A 214 3.35 -8.66 3.06
C PHE A 214 3.23 -7.61 4.19
N ASP A 215 4.27 -6.78 4.34
CA ASP A 215 4.42 -5.86 5.46
C ASP A 215 5.04 -4.53 4.98
N ILE A 216 4.22 -3.49 4.92
CA ILE A 216 4.65 -2.14 4.54
C ILE A 216 5.28 -1.35 5.71
N SER A 217 5.26 -1.88 6.95
CA SER A 217 5.84 -1.18 8.12
C SER A 217 7.37 -1.10 8.10
N VAL A 218 8.03 -1.75 7.12
CA VAL A 218 9.47 -1.64 6.87
C VAL A 218 9.88 -0.40 6.07
N ARG A 219 8.89 0.38 5.60
CA ARG A 219 9.06 1.67 4.92
C ARG A 219 9.79 2.69 5.81
N GLU A 220 10.35 3.71 5.16
CA GLU A 220 11.17 4.73 5.82
C GLU A 220 10.48 6.10 5.86
N ILE A 221 9.44 6.28 5.04
CA ILE A 221 8.60 7.49 4.94
C ILE A 221 7.11 7.09 4.88
N ASN A 222 6.21 8.04 5.10
CA ASN A 222 4.77 7.79 5.13
C ASN A 222 4.03 8.06 3.82
N ASP A 223 4.61 8.87 2.93
CA ASP A 223 4.02 9.24 1.64
C ASP A 223 5.09 9.13 0.56
N ASN A 224 4.68 9.08 -0.71
CA ASN A 224 5.58 9.09 -1.87
C ASN A 224 6.56 7.89 -1.87
N PHE A 225 6.05 6.70 -1.61
CA PHE A 225 6.83 5.46 -1.65
C PHE A 225 6.11 4.38 -2.44
N ALA A 226 6.86 3.36 -2.86
CA ALA A 226 6.32 2.18 -3.50
C ALA A 226 7.05 0.92 -3.07
N PHE A 227 6.36 -0.21 -3.15
CA PHE A 227 6.88 -1.53 -2.86
C PHE A 227 6.74 -2.45 -4.07
N VAL A 228 7.77 -3.27 -4.29
CA VAL A 228 7.67 -4.52 -5.06
C VAL A 228 7.97 -5.67 -4.11
N PHE A 229 6.97 -6.52 -3.87
CA PHE A 229 7.12 -7.75 -3.11
C PHE A 229 7.20 -8.94 -4.06
N ASN A 230 8.14 -9.85 -3.85
CA ASN A 230 8.29 -11.08 -4.64
C ASN A 230 8.39 -12.30 -3.72
N GLY A 231 7.70 -13.39 -4.05
CA GLY A 231 7.79 -14.65 -3.32
C GLY A 231 7.24 -15.84 -4.10
N LYS A 232 7.20 -16.99 -3.43
CA LYS A 232 6.63 -18.25 -3.94
C LYS A 232 5.51 -18.71 -3.02
N ILE A 233 4.28 -18.82 -3.51
CA ILE A 233 3.12 -19.30 -2.75
C ILE A 233 2.88 -20.79 -3.02
N GLU A 234 2.76 -21.60 -1.96
CA GLU A 234 2.45 -23.03 -2.05
C GLU A 234 0.92 -23.26 -2.09
N CYS A 235 0.43 -23.77 -3.21
CA CYS A 235 -0.96 -24.18 -3.40
C CYS A 235 -1.14 -25.65 -2.97
N PRO A 236 -1.96 -25.96 -1.94
CA PRO A 236 -2.08 -27.32 -1.43
C PRO A 236 -2.83 -28.29 -2.35
N LYS A 237 -3.62 -27.79 -3.31
CA LYS A 237 -4.47 -28.58 -4.22
C LYS A 237 -4.61 -27.88 -5.55
N ASP A 238 -4.90 -28.65 -6.59
CA ASP A 238 -5.39 -28.11 -7.86
C ASP A 238 -6.74 -27.40 -7.65
N GLY A 239 -6.95 -26.29 -8.36
CA GLY A 239 -8.25 -25.66 -8.51
C GLY A 239 -8.20 -24.13 -8.51
N LYS A 240 -9.39 -23.52 -8.38
CA LYS A 240 -9.56 -22.07 -8.38
C LYS A 240 -9.07 -21.45 -7.09
N TYR A 241 -8.19 -20.45 -7.23
CA TYR A 241 -7.76 -19.57 -6.16
C TYR A 241 -8.26 -18.15 -6.42
N SER A 242 -8.74 -17.49 -5.37
CA SER A 242 -9.14 -16.09 -5.41
C SER A 242 -8.22 -15.26 -4.53
N PHE A 243 -7.76 -14.13 -5.03
CA PHE A 243 -6.93 -13.18 -4.30
C PHE A 243 -7.70 -11.88 -4.14
N THR A 244 -7.59 -11.25 -2.97
CA THR A 244 -8.15 -9.93 -2.69
C THR A 244 -7.02 -9.04 -2.19
N VAL A 245 -6.88 -7.87 -2.82
CA VAL A 245 -5.94 -6.83 -2.41
C VAL A 245 -6.75 -5.61 -2.02
N SER A 246 -6.50 -5.09 -0.83
CA SER A 246 -7.01 -3.79 -0.38
C SER A 246 -5.84 -2.85 -0.18
N SER A 247 -5.87 -1.69 -0.84
CA SER A 247 -4.86 -0.65 -0.68
C SER A 247 -5.46 0.75 -0.69
N ASP A 248 -4.86 1.64 0.10
CA ASP A 248 -4.92 3.10 -0.10
C ASP A 248 -3.90 3.43 -1.19
N ASP A 249 -4.30 4.13 -2.24
CA ASP A 249 -3.61 4.22 -3.54
C ASP A 249 -3.33 2.87 -4.23
N GLY A 250 -2.52 2.89 -5.29
CA GLY A 250 -2.54 1.85 -6.30
C GLY A 250 -1.81 0.56 -5.91
N SER A 251 -2.39 -0.59 -6.22
CA SER A 251 -1.72 -1.89 -6.10
C SER A 251 -2.09 -2.87 -7.21
N GLN A 252 -1.20 -3.83 -7.45
CA GLN A 252 -1.40 -4.91 -8.42
C GLN A 252 -0.85 -6.23 -7.85
N LEU A 253 -1.55 -7.33 -8.09
CA LEU A 253 -1.09 -8.67 -7.73
C LEU A 253 -0.97 -9.53 -8.97
N PHE A 254 0.17 -10.22 -9.07
CA PHE A 254 0.52 -11.11 -10.16
C PHE A 254 0.76 -12.53 -9.65
N ILE A 255 0.33 -13.52 -10.42
CA ILE A 255 0.65 -14.94 -10.21
C ILE A 255 1.31 -15.48 -11.47
N ASN A 256 2.51 -16.06 -11.36
CA ASN A 256 3.30 -16.55 -12.50
C ASN A 256 3.48 -15.49 -13.61
N GLY A 257 3.57 -14.21 -13.25
CA GLY A 257 3.69 -13.08 -14.18
C GLY A 257 2.36 -12.57 -14.75
N GLU A 258 1.25 -13.28 -14.56
CA GLU A 258 -0.08 -12.83 -15.00
C GLU A 258 -0.72 -11.90 -13.96
N LYS A 259 -1.25 -10.75 -14.39
CA LYS A 259 -1.94 -9.80 -13.51
C LYS A 259 -3.31 -10.34 -13.12
N ILE A 260 -3.48 -10.68 -11.85
CA ILE A 260 -4.72 -11.26 -11.31
C ILE A 260 -5.61 -10.20 -10.66
N VAL A 261 -5.00 -9.22 -9.98
CA VAL A 261 -5.72 -8.10 -9.36
C VAL A 261 -5.12 -6.80 -9.86
N ASP A 262 -5.97 -5.90 -10.32
CA ASP A 262 -5.61 -4.53 -10.70
C ASP A 262 -6.42 -3.55 -9.86
N ASN A 263 -5.75 -2.89 -8.92
CA ASN A 263 -6.28 -1.87 -8.04
C ASN A 263 -5.43 -0.61 -8.18
N ASP A 264 -5.03 -0.25 -9.40
CA ASP A 264 -4.13 0.86 -9.69
C ASP A 264 -4.85 2.22 -9.71
N GLY A 265 -4.09 3.30 -9.55
CA GLY A 265 -4.58 4.68 -9.47
C GLY A 265 -4.51 5.28 -8.07
N VAL A 266 -4.72 6.60 -7.97
CA VAL A 266 -4.84 7.33 -6.70
C VAL A 266 -6.27 7.21 -6.20
N HIS A 267 -6.44 6.71 -4.98
CA HIS A 267 -7.75 6.46 -4.40
C HIS A 267 -7.64 6.16 -2.90
N GLY A 268 -8.73 6.30 -2.16
CA GLY A 268 -8.79 5.81 -0.78
C GLY A 268 -8.61 4.30 -0.67
N ASN A 269 -8.48 3.79 0.56
CA ASN A 269 -8.46 2.34 0.78
C ASN A 269 -9.68 1.63 0.17
N GLN A 270 -9.47 0.92 -0.94
CA GLN A 270 -10.46 0.09 -1.64
C GLN A 270 -9.92 -1.32 -1.85
N ALA A 271 -10.82 -2.28 -2.02
CA ALA A 271 -10.48 -3.67 -2.27
C ALA A 271 -10.87 -4.11 -3.68
N LYS A 272 -9.97 -4.81 -4.36
CA LYS A 272 -10.23 -5.53 -5.61
C LYS A 272 -9.88 -6.99 -5.45
N ALA A 273 -10.54 -7.84 -6.23
CA ALA A 273 -10.33 -9.27 -6.21
C ALA A 273 -10.20 -9.83 -7.62
N GLY A 274 -9.51 -10.95 -7.73
CA GLY A 274 -9.31 -11.69 -8.96
C GLY A 274 -9.17 -13.17 -8.69
N SER A 275 -9.20 -14.00 -9.73
CA SER A 275 -9.07 -15.44 -9.57
C SER A 275 -8.32 -16.09 -10.71
N VAL A 276 -7.66 -17.20 -10.40
CA VAL A 276 -6.84 -17.99 -11.33
C VAL A 276 -6.92 -19.48 -10.96
N GLU A 277 -6.86 -20.36 -11.96
CA GLU A 277 -6.73 -21.81 -11.75
C GLU A 277 -5.26 -22.15 -11.53
N LEU A 278 -4.94 -22.79 -10.41
CA LEU A 278 -3.57 -23.18 -10.08
C LEU A 278 -3.47 -24.68 -9.85
N LYS A 279 -2.28 -25.21 -10.14
CA LYS A 279 -1.93 -26.59 -9.80
C LYS A 279 -1.42 -26.65 -8.37
N LYS A 280 -1.45 -27.84 -7.78
CA LYS A 280 -0.75 -28.09 -6.52
C LYS A 280 0.75 -27.81 -6.70
N GLY A 281 1.34 -27.09 -5.76
CA GLY A 281 2.77 -26.78 -5.73
C GLY A 281 3.07 -25.28 -5.61
N LYS A 282 4.33 -24.91 -5.81
CA LYS A 282 4.82 -23.53 -5.72
C LYS A 282 4.48 -22.73 -6.99
N HIS A 283 3.96 -21.53 -6.81
CA HIS A 283 3.73 -20.53 -7.86
C HIS A 283 4.39 -19.20 -7.51
N ASP A 284 4.83 -18.45 -8.51
CA ASP A 284 5.32 -17.09 -8.29
C ASP A 284 4.18 -16.18 -7.87
N ILE A 285 4.41 -15.35 -6.85
CA ILE A 285 3.50 -14.30 -6.41
C ILE A 285 4.27 -12.98 -6.31
N GLN A 286 3.73 -11.95 -6.94
CA GLN A 286 4.26 -10.59 -6.85
C GLN A 286 3.15 -9.62 -6.48
N VAL A 287 3.47 -8.67 -5.60
CA VAL A 287 2.57 -7.55 -5.27
C VAL A 287 3.33 -6.26 -5.49
N LYS A 288 2.78 -5.39 -6.33
CA LYS A 288 3.25 -4.01 -6.52
C LYS A 288 2.29 -3.08 -5.79
N TYR A 289 2.80 -2.04 -5.17
CA TYR A 289 2.03 -1.08 -4.38
C TYR A 289 2.70 0.30 -4.43
N PHE A 290 1.95 1.39 -4.54
CA PHE A 290 2.46 2.74 -4.29
C PHE A 290 1.52 3.51 -3.37
N GLU A 291 2.10 4.44 -2.62
CA GLU A 291 1.44 5.42 -1.77
C GLU A 291 1.87 6.82 -2.22
N LEU A 292 0.92 7.66 -2.63
CA LEU A 292 1.17 9.04 -2.98
C LEU A 292 1.07 9.93 -1.75
N ALA A 293 -0.07 9.91 -1.07
CA ALA A 293 -0.33 10.78 0.07
C ALA A 293 -1.51 10.32 0.94
N GLY A 294 -1.41 10.53 2.25
CA GLY A 294 -2.54 10.47 3.16
C GLY A 294 -2.44 9.31 4.14
N GLY A 295 -3.38 8.36 4.05
CA GLY A 295 -3.33 7.14 4.85
C GLY A 295 -2.68 6.03 4.03
N GLU A 296 -1.86 5.19 4.65
CA GLU A 296 -1.23 4.08 3.93
C GLU A 296 -1.76 2.73 4.40
N ALA A 297 -2.28 1.95 3.46
CA ALA A 297 -2.80 0.62 3.75
C ALA A 297 -2.46 -0.35 2.62
N LEU A 298 -2.03 -1.54 3.00
CA LEU A 298 -1.96 -2.69 2.10
C LEU A 298 -2.35 -3.93 2.88
N SER A 299 -3.33 -4.67 2.36
CA SER A 299 -3.65 -6.00 2.84
C SER A 299 -3.97 -6.94 1.69
N VAL A 300 -3.51 -8.18 1.83
CA VAL A 300 -3.68 -9.23 0.83
C VAL A 300 -4.27 -10.44 1.53
N SER A 301 -5.34 -10.97 0.97
CA SER A 301 -5.91 -12.26 1.39
C SER A 301 -6.16 -13.15 0.20
N TRP A 302 -6.33 -14.44 0.47
CA TRP A 302 -6.59 -15.42 -0.56
C TRP A 302 -7.53 -16.52 -0.07
N SER A 303 -8.23 -17.14 -1.02
CA SER A 303 -9.10 -18.29 -0.84
C SER A 303 -8.69 -19.36 -1.86
N GLY A 304 -8.85 -20.62 -1.47
CA GLY A 304 -8.60 -21.77 -2.33
C GLY A 304 -9.66 -22.85 -2.14
N PRO A 305 -9.53 -24.01 -2.79
CA PRO A 305 -10.56 -25.04 -2.81
C PRO A 305 -11.00 -25.54 -1.42
N SER A 306 -10.12 -25.47 -0.42
CA SER A 306 -10.38 -25.97 0.94
C SER A 306 -10.29 -24.91 2.05
N PHE A 307 -10.19 -23.62 1.70
CA PHE A 307 -10.11 -22.54 2.69
C PHE A 307 -10.59 -21.21 2.11
N LYS A 308 -11.11 -20.34 2.96
CA LYS A 308 -11.54 -18.99 2.56
C LYS A 308 -10.85 -17.92 3.39
N ASN A 309 -10.61 -16.78 2.76
CA ASN A 309 -10.16 -15.52 3.35
C ASN A 309 -9.01 -15.68 4.36
N LYS A 310 -7.93 -16.35 3.94
CA LYS A 310 -6.70 -16.42 4.73
C LYS A 310 -5.86 -15.16 4.47
N PRO A 311 -5.36 -14.47 5.50
CA PRO A 311 -4.49 -13.32 5.30
C PRO A 311 -3.11 -13.77 4.82
N LEU A 312 -2.54 -13.00 3.90
CA LEU A 312 -1.14 -13.07 3.43
C LEU A 312 -0.33 -11.83 3.82
N SER A 313 -0.95 -10.85 4.50
CA SER A 313 -0.32 -9.61 4.96
C SER A 313 -0.32 -9.50 6.49
N LYS A 314 0.61 -8.70 7.04
CA LYS A 314 0.70 -8.43 8.48
C LYS A 314 -0.50 -7.61 8.96
N THR A 315 -0.83 -6.57 8.21
CA THR A 315 -2.07 -5.81 8.33
C THR A 315 -3.22 -6.65 7.80
N VAL A 316 -4.27 -6.80 8.59
CA VAL A 316 -5.50 -7.49 8.21
C VAL A 316 -6.54 -6.41 7.94
N PRO A 317 -7.41 -6.54 6.91
CA PRO A 317 -8.55 -5.64 6.76
C PRO A 317 -9.30 -5.58 8.09
N LYS A 318 -9.53 -4.38 8.64
CA LYS A 318 -10.32 -4.26 9.88
C LYS A 318 -11.73 -4.79 9.60
N PRO A 319 -12.23 -5.80 10.33
CA PRO A 319 -13.62 -6.25 10.17
C PRO A 319 -14.55 -5.07 10.48
N GLY A 320 -15.42 -4.71 9.52
CA GLY A 320 -16.37 -3.59 9.66
C GLY A 320 -16.04 -2.30 8.92
N GLN A 321 -15.02 -2.28 8.05
CA GLN A 321 -14.76 -1.14 7.14
C GLN A 321 -15.11 -1.41 5.66
N THR A 322 -15.57 -2.59 5.30
CA THR A 322 -16.16 -2.84 3.98
C THR A 322 -17.65 -2.54 4.05
N VAL A 323 -18.01 -1.26 4.02
CA VAL A 323 -19.24 -0.90 3.32
C VAL A 323 -18.84 -0.99 1.84
N GLU A 324 -19.34 -2.01 1.14
CA GLU A 324 -19.26 -2.05 -0.32
C GLU A 324 -19.88 -0.76 -0.85
N GLY A 325 -19.27 -0.14 -1.86
CA GLY A 325 -19.50 1.25 -2.26
C GLY A 325 -20.93 1.71 -2.07
N MET A 326 -21.10 2.78 -1.28
CA MET A 326 -22.39 3.33 -0.91
C MET A 326 -22.52 4.67 -1.62
N LEU A 327 -22.81 4.60 -2.92
CA LEU A 327 -23.14 5.79 -3.68
C LEU A 327 -24.34 6.48 -3.03
N ILE A 328 -24.13 7.72 -2.60
CA ILE A 328 -25.19 8.58 -2.09
C ILE A 328 -25.78 9.31 -3.30
N GLU A 329 -27.06 9.09 -3.54
CA GLU A 329 -27.79 9.75 -4.61
C GLU A 329 -28.69 10.85 -4.06
N ALA A 330 -28.84 11.94 -4.81
CA ALA A 330 -29.79 12.99 -4.49
C ALA A 330 -31.20 12.59 -4.98
N PRO A 331 -32.21 12.58 -4.10
CA PRO A 331 -33.60 12.33 -4.50
C PRO A 331 -34.08 13.36 -5.53
N GLU A 332 -35.05 12.96 -6.36
CA GLU A 332 -35.60 13.83 -7.40
C GLU A 332 -36.06 15.18 -6.84
N GLY A 333 -35.50 16.27 -7.38
CA GLY A 333 -35.83 17.64 -6.98
C GLY A 333 -35.24 18.12 -5.65
N GLU A 334 -34.58 17.25 -4.89
CA GLU A 334 -33.96 17.56 -3.60
C GLU A 334 -32.42 17.55 -3.68
N ALA A 335 -31.78 18.20 -2.70
CA ALA A 335 -30.35 18.11 -2.49
C ALA A 335 -30.01 17.13 -1.37
N THR A 336 -28.86 16.46 -1.46
CA THR A 336 -28.32 15.61 -0.40
C THR A 336 -27.00 16.15 0.12
N LEU A 337 -26.80 16.08 1.44
CA LEU A 337 -25.60 16.61 2.08
C LEU A 337 -24.65 15.50 2.50
N TYR A 338 -23.37 15.72 2.26
CA TYR A 338 -22.28 14.90 2.79
C TYR A 338 -21.32 15.76 3.60
N ARG A 339 -21.36 15.61 4.94
CA ARG A 339 -20.52 16.39 5.86
C ARG A 339 -19.38 15.55 6.39
N ASN A 340 -18.27 15.56 5.67
CA ASN A 340 -17.08 14.82 6.06
C ASN A 340 -15.81 15.37 5.42
N PHE A 341 -14.69 14.65 5.56
CA PHE A 341 -13.45 14.95 4.88
C PHE A 341 -13.62 14.70 3.37
N ILE A 342 -13.55 15.76 2.56
CA ILE A 342 -13.66 15.68 1.09
C ILE A 342 -12.36 16.14 0.44
N ASP A 343 -11.86 15.36 -0.51
CA ASP A 343 -10.57 15.60 -1.14
C ASP A 343 -10.51 16.94 -1.87
N GLY A 344 -9.58 17.80 -1.46
CA GLY A 344 -9.39 19.19 -1.90
C GLY A 344 -10.46 20.22 -1.45
N ALA A 345 -11.43 19.83 -0.62
CA ALA A 345 -12.28 20.76 0.11
C ALA A 345 -11.95 20.80 1.63
N GLY A 346 -11.19 19.82 2.11
CA GLY A 346 -10.64 19.84 3.46
C GLY A 346 -11.55 19.21 4.52
N PRO A 347 -11.15 19.29 5.81
CA PRO A 347 -11.75 18.49 6.87
C PRO A 347 -13.08 19.05 7.42
N ARG A 348 -13.45 20.26 7.00
CA ARG A 348 -14.75 20.89 7.30
C ARG A 348 -15.59 21.07 6.03
N ALA A 349 -15.43 20.18 5.07
CA ALA A 349 -16.16 20.23 3.82
C ALA A 349 -17.62 19.83 3.99
N ILE A 350 -18.46 20.44 3.16
CA ILE A 350 -19.88 20.14 3.02
C ILE A 350 -20.13 19.88 1.54
N GLY A 351 -20.22 18.61 1.18
CA GLY A 351 -20.67 18.17 -0.15
C GLY A 351 -22.17 18.39 -0.29
N VAL A 352 -22.60 18.88 -1.44
CA VAL A 352 -24.00 19.03 -1.81
C VAL A 352 -24.21 18.35 -3.15
N GLY A 353 -24.96 17.26 -3.14
CA GLY A 353 -25.38 16.53 -4.32
C GLY A 353 -26.74 17.00 -4.78
N TYR A 354 -26.92 17.16 -6.08
CA TYR A 354 -28.20 17.57 -6.66
C TYR A 354 -28.66 16.54 -7.69
N HIS A 355 -29.97 16.32 -7.77
CA HIS A 355 -30.55 15.35 -8.71
C HIS A 355 -30.25 15.69 -10.18
N GLU A 356 -30.08 16.97 -10.48
CA GLU A 356 -29.69 17.48 -11.80
C GLU A 356 -28.26 17.04 -12.23
N GLY A 357 -27.54 16.28 -11.38
CA GLY A 357 -26.24 15.71 -11.71
C GLY A 357 -25.11 16.73 -11.71
N VAL A 358 -25.29 17.87 -11.01
CA VAL A 358 -24.27 18.90 -10.81
C VAL A 358 -24.05 19.06 -9.33
N ASN A 359 -22.85 18.75 -8.85
CA ASN A 359 -22.53 18.63 -7.44
C ASN A 359 -21.48 19.66 -7.03
N LEU A 360 -21.35 19.90 -5.73
CA LEU A 360 -20.33 20.80 -5.20
C LEU A 360 -19.80 20.37 -3.84
N ALA A 361 -18.64 20.93 -3.47
CA ALA A 361 -18.15 20.91 -2.09
C ALA A 361 -17.86 22.35 -1.62
N PHE A 362 -18.40 22.70 -0.46
CA PHE A 362 -18.15 23.96 0.24
C PHE A 362 -17.13 23.74 1.37
N ASP A 363 -16.08 24.55 1.41
CA ASP A 363 -15.06 24.53 2.46
C ASP A 363 -15.42 25.54 3.57
N ALA A 364 -15.90 25.03 4.70
CA ALA A 364 -16.28 25.86 5.85
C ALA A 364 -15.09 26.33 6.71
N ASN A 365 -13.84 26.01 6.36
CA ASN A 365 -12.67 26.67 6.95
C ASN A 365 -12.38 28.01 6.29
N ASN A 366 -12.69 28.18 5.00
CA ASN A 366 -12.35 29.39 4.22
C ASN A 366 -13.56 30.06 3.55
N MET A 367 -14.75 29.54 3.79
CA MET A 367 -16.06 30.00 3.29
C MET A 367 -16.15 30.05 1.76
N ARG A 368 -15.47 29.11 1.11
CA ARG A 368 -15.35 29.05 -0.34
C ARG A 368 -16.13 27.90 -0.93
N LEU A 369 -16.63 28.08 -2.14
CA LEU A 369 -16.94 26.97 -3.03
C LEU A 369 -15.60 26.36 -3.45
N ALA A 370 -15.33 25.12 -3.02
CA ALA A 370 -14.02 24.50 -3.20
C ALA A 370 -13.90 23.78 -4.56
N MET A 371 -14.99 23.13 -4.99
CA MET A 371 -15.05 22.46 -6.28
C MET A 371 -16.49 22.20 -6.72
N ILE A 372 -16.64 21.91 -8.01
CA ILE A 372 -17.85 21.39 -8.64
C ILE A 372 -17.50 20.18 -9.51
N TRP A 373 -18.45 19.27 -9.70
CA TRP A 373 -18.30 18.09 -10.57
C TRP A 373 -19.68 17.66 -11.10
N HIS A 374 -19.71 16.82 -12.13
CA HIS A 374 -20.97 16.29 -12.64
C HIS A 374 -21.11 14.78 -12.47
N GLY A 375 -22.33 14.28 -12.61
CA GLY A 375 -22.68 12.87 -12.49
C GLY A 375 -22.87 12.45 -11.03
N GLU A 376 -22.27 11.31 -10.69
CA GLU A 376 -22.39 10.70 -9.36
C GLU A 376 -21.91 11.66 -8.26
N PHE A 377 -22.70 11.75 -7.17
CA PHE A 377 -22.39 12.68 -6.09
C PHE A 377 -21.17 12.20 -5.30
N ILE A 378 -21.34 11.24 -4.38
CA ILE A 378 -20.23 10.79 -3.54
C ILE A 378 -20.48 9.39 -2.99
N ASP A 379 -19.43 8.59 -2.88
CA ASP A 379 -19.47 7.32 -2.17
C ASP A 379 -19.30 7.55 -0.65
N GLY A 380 -20.38 7.37 0.09
CA GLY A 380 -20.43 7.54 1.53
C GLY A 380 -19.76 6.44 2.35
N ALA A 381 -19.40 5.30 1.73
CA ALA A 381 -18.98 4.08 2.41
C ALA A 381 -17.87 4.31 3.43
N ARG A 382 -16.84 5.10 3.05
CA ARG A 382 -15.67 5.40 3.89
C ARG A 382 -16.05 5.96 5.26
N HIS A 383 -17.10 6.76 5.31
CA HIS A 383 -17.48 7.50 6.51
C HIS A 383 -18.87 7.13 7.05
N TRP A 384 -19.43 6.00 6.61
CA TRP A 384 -20.78 5.59 6.99
C TRP A 384 -20.89 5.16 8.45
N ILE A 385 -19.91 4.38 8.95
CA ILE A 385 -19.91 3.81 10.31
C ILE A 385 -19.21 4.76 11.31
N GLY A 386 -18.78 5.93 10.87
CA GLY A 386 -18.14 6.96 11.68
C GLY A 386 -17.31 7.92 10.83
N ARG A 387 -16.69 8.93 11.45
CA ARG A 387 -15.90 9.92 10.70
C ARG A 387 -14.67 9.37 9.97
N GLY A 388 -14.22 8.15 10.27
CA GLY A 388 -13.12 7.49 9.55
C GLY A 388 -11.81 8.28 9.54
N GLN A 389 -10.89 7.88 8.65
CA GLN A 389 -9.66 8.59 8.32
C GLN A 389 -9.60 8.73 6.79
N GLY A 390 -8.91 9.74 6.29
CA GLY A 390 -8.75 10.02 4.86
C GLY A 390 -9.87 10.88 4.25
N PHE A 391 -9.65 11.33 3.02
CA PHE A 391 -10.55 12.23 2.30
C PHE A 391 -11.31 11.49 1.20
N GLN A 392 -12.63 11.64 1.18
CA GLN A 392 -13.46 11.03 0.13
C GLN A 392 -13.44 11.92 -1.12
N PRO A 393 -12.95 11.42 -2.28
CA PRO A 393 -13.05 12.16 -3.54
C PRO A 393 -14.49 12.16 -4.08
N PRO A 394 -14.81 13.09 -5.01
CA PRO A 394 -16.01 13.00 -5.83
C PRO A 394 -16.18 11.62 -6.48
N ALA A 395 -17.42 11.13 -6.58
CA ALA A 395 -17.70 9.88 -7.31
C ALA A 395 -17.84 10.14 -8.83
N GLY A 396 -18.34 11.32 -9.20
CA GLY A 396 -18.52 11.73 -10.59
C GLY A 396 -17.25 12.26 -11.26
N SER A 397 -17.43 12.85 -12.43
CA SER A 397 -16.37 13.23 -13.37
C SER A 397 -16.25 14.75 -13.57
N ASP A 398 -15.21 15.16 -14.30
CA ASP A 398 -14.85 16.54 -14.64
C ASP A 398 -14.90 17.47 -13.43
N VAL A 399 -14.10 17.11 -12.42
CA VAL A 399 -13.97 17.86 -11.18
C VAL A 399 -13.20 19.16 -11.44
N ILE A 400 -13.90 20.29 -11.37
CA ILE A 400 -13.28 21.62 -11.44
C ILE A 400 -12.98 22.09 -10.02
N ARG A 401 -11.70 22.32 -9.70
CA ARG A 401 -11.25 22.86 -8.42
C ARG A 401 -11.14 24.38 -8.49
N LEU A 402 -11.80 25.06 -7.55
CA LEU A 402 -11.73 26.51 -7.41
C LEU A 402 -10.58 26.93 -6.48
N PRO A 403 -10.13 28.19 -6.53
CA PRO A 403 -8.93 28.64 -5.82
C PRO A 403 -8.97 28.40 -4.31
N GLU A 404 -7.83 28.04 -3.74
CA GLU A 404 -7.68 27.85 -2.29
C GLU A 404 -7.57 29.18 -1.53
N GLY A 405 -7.82 29.13 -0.22
CA GLY A 405 -7.75 30.28 0.68
C GLY A 405 -9.05 31.06 0.79
N VAL A 406 -8.96 32.25 1.38
CA VAL A 406 -10.14 33.08 1.67
C VAL A 406 -10.81 33.53 0.36
N VAL A 407 -12.15 33.42 0.30
CA VAL A 407 -12.93 33.75 -0.89
C VAL A 407 -13.18 35.25 -1.06
N ILE A 408 -13.15 36.00 0.05
CA ILE A 408 -13.44 37.44 0.12
C ILE A 408 -12.33 38.12 0.90
N SER A 409 -11.81 39.24 0.39
CA SER A 409 -10.82 40.04 1.10
C SER A 409 -10.93 41.52 0.74
N GLU A 410 -10.43 42.38 1.64
CA GLU A 410 -10.24 43.80 1.36
C GLU A 410 -8.91 44.00 0.65
N LEU A 411 -8.92 44.71 -0.48
CA LEU A 411 -7.71 45.00 -1.26
C LEU A 411 -7.52 46.51 -1.38
N ASP A 412 -6.27 46.97 -1.43
CA ASP A 412 -5.98 48.39 -1.69
C ASP A 412 -6.43 48.80 -3.09
N ASN A 413 -6.27 47.91 -4.08
CA ASN A 413 -6.74 48.07 -5.45
C ASN A 413 -6.91 46.71 -6.15
N SER A 414 -7.39 46.73 -7.39
CA SER A 414 -7.67 45.53 -8.19
C SER A 414 -6.46 44.64 -8.45
N ASP A 415 -5.26 45.22 -8.47
CA ASP A 415 -4.00 44.57 -8.81
C ASP A 415 -3.21 44.11 -7.59
N SER A 416 -3.70 44.39 -6.38
CA SER A 416 -3.14 43.87 -5.14
C SER A 416 -3.04 42.34 -5.17
N VAL A 417 -1.97 41.80 -4.61
CA VAL A 417 -1.79 40.35 -4.48
C VAL A 417 -2.91 39.78 -3.60
N TRP A 418 -3.53 38.67 -4.01
CA TRP A 418 -4.55 38.02 -3.18
C TRP A 418 -3.88 37.43 -1.94
N PRO A 419 -4.50 37.52 -0.75
CA PRO A 419 -3.93 36.93 0.46
C PRO A 419 -3.62 35.44 0.28
N GLY A 420 -2.53 34.99 0.86
CA GLY A 420 -2.13 33.58 0.82
C GLY A 420 -3.18 32.66 1.46
N SER A 421 -3.17 31.39 1.07
CA SER A 421 -4.06 30.37 1.63
C SER A 421 -3.67 30.05 3.08
N GLU A 422 -4.60 30.24 4.02
CA GLU A 422 -4.49 29.71 5.38
C GLU A 422 -5.27 28.40 5.51
N TYR A 423 -4.89 27.55 6.48
CA TYR A 423 -5.67 26.35 6.81
C TYR A 423 -7.12 26.67 7.23
N ARG A 424 -7.31 27.79 7.92
CA ARG A 424 -8.61 28.33 8.30
C ARG A 424 -8.51 29.84 8.40
N THR A 425 -9.40 30.54 7.71
CA THR A 425 -9.44 32.01 7.75
C THR A 425 -9.74 32.53 9.15
N LYS A 426 -9.05 33.60 9.54
CA LYS A 426 -9.33 34.38 10.77
C LYS A 426 -10.36 35.49 10.55
N GLU A 427 -10.69 35.75 9.30
CA GLU A 427 -11.42 36.92 8.84
C GLU A 427 -12.92 36.66 8.67
N LEU A 428 -13.29 35.41 8.40
CA LEU A 428 -14.68 34.98 8.21
C LEU A 428 -15.07 33.97 9.27
N ASN A 429 -16.26 34.15 9.83
CA ASN A 429 -16.84 33.25 10.81
C ASN A 429 -17.98 32.44 10.18
N PHE A 430 -17.85 31.12 10.14
CA PHE A 430 -18.92 30.26 9.67
C PHE A 430 -20.03 30.14 10.72
N GLU A 431 -21.26 30.47 10.35
CA GLU A 431 -22.43 30.49 11.24
C GLU A 431 -23.37 29.29 10.99
N GLY A 432 -23.03 28.42 10.03
CA GLY A 432 -23.80 27.24 9.68
C GLY A 432 -24.54 27.41 8.35
N TYR A 433 -25.62 26.63 8.16
CA TYR A 433 -26.47 26.73 6.98
C TYR A 433 -27.92 26.41 7.34
N THR A 434 -28.85 26.92 6.54
CA THR A 434 -30.27 26.57 6.59
C THR A 434 -30.66 25.84 5.32
N LEU A 435 -31.63 24.93 5.43
CA LEU A 435 -32.14 24.15 4.30
C LEU A 435 -33.47 24.70 3.85
N ASP A 436 -33.63 24.89 2.54
CA ASP A 436 -34.95 25.20 1.97
C ASP A 436 -35.80 23.92 1.79
N LYS A 437 -37.01 24.08 1.25
CA LYS A 437 -37.94 22.96 1.02
C LYS A 437 -37.42 21.86 0.08
N PHE A 438 -36.36 22.14 -0.67
CA PHE A 438 -35.67 21.19 -1.56
C PHE A 438 -34.37 20.68 -0.94
N GLN A 439 -34.19 20.83 0.37
CA GLN A 439 -32.97 20.48 1.11
C GLN A 439 -31.71 21.24 0.63
N ARG A 440 -31.85 22.34 -0.11
CA ARG A 440 -30.70 23.09 -0.64
C ARG A 440 -30.14 24.01 0.44
N PRO A 441 -28.83 23.96 0.73
CA PRO A 441 -28.25 24.79 1.78
C PRO A 441 -28.10 26.25 1.34
N THR A 442 -28.40 27.15 2.27
CA THR A 442 -27.90 28.53 2.26
C THR A 442 -26.87 28.63 3.37
N PHE A 443 -25.59 28.76 3.00
CA PHE A 443 -24.50 28.91 3.95
C PHE A 443 -24.48 30.33 4.50
N ASN A 444 -24.33 30.46 5.82
CA ASN A 444 -24.30 31.74 6.52
C ASN A 444 -22.93 31.93 7.15
N TYR A 445 -22.33 33.10 6.93
CA TYR A 445 -21.07 33.48 7.55
C TYR A 445 -20.96 34.99 7.67
N SER A 446 -20.07 35.45 8.54
CA SER A 446 -19.90 36.88 8.84
C SER A 446 -18.45 37.34 8.76
N ARG A 447 -18.27 38.62 8.45
CA ARG A 447 -17.00 39.37 8.51
C ARG A 447 -17.23 40.61 9.37
N GLY A 448 -16.87 40.57 10.65
CA GLY A 448 -17.21 41.66 11.56
C GLY A 448 -18.73 41.87 11.64
N GLU A 449 -19.21 43.07 11.31
CA GLU A 449 -20.66 43.39 11.26
C GLU A 449 -21.34 43.06 9.92
N LEU A 450 -20.58 42.55 8.94
CA LEU A 450 -21.11 42.16 7.63
C LEU A 450 -21.64 40.72 7.70
N THR A 451 -22.92 40.52 7.41
CA THR A 451 -23.54 39.21 7.23
C THR A 451 -23.53 38.81 5.77
N ILE A 452 -23.22 37.55 5.49
CA ILE A 452 -23.12 36.99 4.14
C ILE A 452 -23.94 35.71 4.08
N THR A 453 -24.80 35.64 3.06
CA THR A 453 -25.53 34.41 2.72
C THR A 453 -25.10 33.92 1.34
N ASP A 454 -24.88 32.62 1.22
CA ASP A 454 -24.32 31.98 0.04
C ASP A 454 -25.17 30.77 -0.32
N LYS A 455 -26.00 30.93 -1.35
CA LYS A 455 -26.93 29.91 -1.79
C LYS A 455 -26.53 29.40 -3.17
N VAL A 456 -26.42 28.10 -3.33
CA VAL A 456 -26.17 27.47 -4.64
C VAL A 456 -27.40 26.72 -5.11
N ILE A 457 -27.78 26.98 -6.36
CA ILE A 457 -28.97 26.45 -7.01
C ILE A 457 -28.52 25.68 -8.27
N PRO A 458 -28.89 24.40 -8.43
CA PRO A 458 -28.61 23.67 -9.66
C PRO A 458 -29.51 24.19 -10.78
N VAL A 459 -28.97 24.24 -11.99
CA VAL A 459 -29.69 24.59 -13.21
C VAL A 459 -29.53 23.44 -14.17
N ALA A 460 -30.61 22.70 -14.41
CA ALA A 460 -30.61 21.58 -15.35
C ALA A 460 -30.21 22.06 -16.76
N SER A 461 -29.45 21.22 -17.46
CA SER A 461 -29.17 21.42 -18.87
C SER A 461 -30.43 21.18 -19.71
N SER A 462 -30.57 21.94 -20.78
CA SER A 462 -31.60 21.67 -21.80
C SER A 462 -31.22 20.52 -22.75
N SER A 463 -29.95 20.10 -22.71
CA SER A 463 -29.42 18.96 -23.46
C SER A 463 -29.17 17.78 -22.52
N LYS A 464 -29.51 16.57 -22.98
CA LYS A 464 -29.16 15.32 -22.26
C LYS A 464 -27.66 15.00 -22.31
N GLU A 465 -26.90 15.66 -23.18
CA GLU A 465 -25.48 15.39 -23.41
C GLU A 465 -24.55 16.38 -22.71
N LYS A 466 -25.07 17.49 -22.17
CA LYS A 466 -24.28 18.52 -21.48
C LYS A 466 -24.63 18.54 -20.00
N PRO A 467 -23.64 18.65 -19.08
CA PRO A 467 -23.92 18.81 -17.67
C PRO A 467 -24.69 20.11 -17.42
N GLY A 468 -25.48 20.15 -16.34
CA GLY A 468 -26.12 21.37 -15.89
C GLY A 468 -25.10 22.44 -15.48
N THR A 469 -25.58 23.54 -14.92
CA THR A 469 -24.72 24.56 -14.30
C THR A 469 -25.12 24.75 -12.85
N ILE A 470 -24.26 25.40 -12.07
CA ILE A 470 -24.65 25.88 -10.74
C ILE A 470 -24.76 27.39 -10.75
N ARG A 471 -25.83 27.90 -10.15
CA ARG A 471 -26.06 29.33 -9.94
C ARG A 471 -25.89 29.64 -8.46
N ARG A 472 -24.82 30.34 -8.12
CA ARG A 472 -24.47 30.81 -6.78
C ARG A 472 -24.97 32.24 -6.58
N ILE A 473 -25.70 32.46 -5.49
CA ILE A 473 -26.26 33.76 -5.11
C ILE A 473 -25.62 34.15 -3.78
N LEU A 474 -24.83 35.22 -3.81
CA LEU A 474 -24.20 35.82 -2.64
C LEU A 474 -24.93 37.10 -2.28
N LYS A 475 -25.43 37.20 -1.05
CA LYS A 475 -26.01 38.45 -0.52
C LYS A 475 -25.21 38.92 0.67
N PHE A 476 -24.93 40.21 0.70
CA PHE A 476 -24.17 40.90 1.73
C PHE A 476 -25.08 41.92 2.40
N SER A 477 -24.99 42.04 3.72
CA SER A 477 -25.77 43.02 4.50
C SER A 477 -24.95 43.54 5.69
N GLY A 478 -24.85 44.85 5.85
CA GLY A 478 -24.15 45.48 6.97
C GLY A 478 -24.35 47.00 7.00
N LYS A 479 -24.36 47.58 8.21
CA LYS A 479 -24.63 49.02 8.41
C LYS A 479 -23.55 49.95 7.87
N LYS A 480 -22.30 49.48 7.84
CA LYS A 480 -21.12 50.23 7.38
C LYS A 480 -20.23 49.30 6.55
N PRO A 481 -20.64 48.96 5.32
CA PRO A 481 -19.90 48.01 4.52
C PRO A 481 -18.56 48.61 4.05
N PRO A 482 -17.49 47.80 3.96
CA PRO A 482 -16.22 48.24 3.38
C PRO A 482 -16.37 48.62 1.90
N SER A 483 -15.67 49.67 1.46
CA SER A 483 -15.71 50.15 0.07
C SER A 483 -14.78 49.40 -0.87
N ASN A 484 -13.87 48.59 -0.34
CA ASN A 484 -12.78 47.94 -1.06
C ASN A 484 -12.79 46.41 -0.87
N LEU A 485 -13.98 45.82 -0.77
CA LEU A 485 -14.16 44.38 -0.61
C LEU A 485 -14.24 43.69 -1.98
N TYR A 486 -13.48 42.61 -2.15
CA TYR A 486 -13.41 41.85 -3.39
C TYR A 486 -13.76 40.38 -3.15
N LEU A 487 -14.39 39.78 -4.15
CA LEU A 487 -14.65 38.35 -4.25
C LEU A 487 -13.71 37.73 -5.29
N ARG A 488 -13.02 36.64 -4.94
CA ARG A 488 -12.27 35.82 -5.91
C ARG A 488 -13.15 34.69 -6.40
N LEU A 489 -13.38 34.65 -7.72
CA LEU A 489 -14.30 33.72 -8.37
C LEU A 489 -13.61 32.43 -8.82
N ALA A 490 -12.48 32.58 -9.51
CA ALA A 490 -11.73 31.52 -10.17
C ALA A 490 -10.28 31.96 -10.41
N GLN A 491 -9.41 31.01 -10.75
CA GLN A 491 -8.03 31.24 -11.16
C GLN A 491 -7.75 30.39 -12.39
N GLY A 492 -7.18 31.00 -13.42
CA GLY A 492 -7.02 30.41 -14.74
C GLY A 492 -6.82 31.48 -15.81
N LYS A 493 -6.53 31.03 -17.03
CA LYS A 493 -6.35 31.90 -18.20
C LYS A 493 -7.70 32.15 -18.86
N PHE A 494 -8.49 33.03 -18.26
CA PHE A 494 -9.84 33.32 -18.74
C PHE A 494 -9.85 34.34 -19.87
N GLU A 495 -10.54 34.01 -20.94
CA GLU A 495 -10.91 34.94 -22.01
C GLU A 495 -12.37 35.35 -21.89
N LYS A 496 -12.66 36.60 -22.23
CA LYS A 496 -14.04 37.11 -22.19
C LYS A 496 -14.76 36.76 -23.49
N ASP A 497 -15.80 35.95 -23.40
CA ASP A 497 -16.72 35.65 -24.49
C ASP A 497 -18.14 36.11 -24.14
N GLN A 498 -18.60 37.17 -24.81
CA GLN A 498 -19.87 37.83 -24.54
C GLN A 498 -20.05 38.21 -23.05
N MET A 499 -20.91 37.48 -22.32
CA MET A 499 -21.18 37.65 -20.89
C MET A 499 -20.41 36.67 -20.00
N ASN A 500 -19.69 35.72 -20.60
CA ASN A 500 -18.94 34.67 -19.93
C ASN A 500 -17.45 35.00 -19.89
N TYR A 501 -16.76 34.42 -18.93
CA TYR A 501 -15.32 34.31 -18.85
C TYR A 501 -15.01 32.82 -18.92
N VAL A 502 -14.24 32.39 -19.92
CA VAL A 502 -14.03 30.98 -20.26
C VAL A 502 -12.54 30.66 -20.24
N ASP A 503 -12.15 29.57 -19.59
CA ASP A 503 -10.82 28.95 -19.74
C ASP A 503 -10.95 27.52 -20.32
N GLU A 504 -9.94 26.68 -20.18
CA GLU A 504 -9.93 25.31 -20.73
C GLU A 504 -11.00 24.39 -20.12
N GLU A 505 -11.43 24.63 -18.87
CA GLU A 505 -12.32 23.71 -18.13
C GLU A 505 -13.61 24.39 -17.65
N LEU A 506 -13.57 25.68 -17.33
CA LEU A 506 -14.60 26.40 -16.63
C LEU A 506 -15.08 27.60 -17.45
N PHE A 507 -16.40 27.80 -17.50
CA PHE A 507 -16.97 29.10 -17.77
C PHE A 507 -17.63 29.70 -16.53
N VAL A 508 -17.51 31.02 -16.41
CA VAL A 508 -18.08 31.82 -15.33
C VAL A 508 -18.85 33.00 -15.91
N SER A 509 -20.09 33.20 -15.47
CA SER A 509 -20.85 34.43 -15.76
C SER A 509 -21.28 35.10 -14.47
N ILE A 510 -21.40 36.43 -14.49
CA ILE A 510 -21.82 37.19 -13.32
C ILE A 510 -22.84 38.28 -13.63
N LYS A 511 -23.74 38.51 -12.67
CA LYS A 511 -24.62 39.68 -12.59
C LYS A 511 -24.44 40.37 -11.23
N GLY A 512 -24.59 41.70 -11.22
CA GLY A 512 -24.47 42.52 -10.01
C GLY A 512 -23.06 43.07 -9.73
N GLY A 513 -22.08 42.79 -10.59
CA GLY A 513 -20.72 43.31 -10.44
C GLY A 513 -19.92 43.26 -11.74
N LYS A 514 -18.85 44.06 -11.80
CA LYS A 514 -17.90 44.09 -12.93
C LYS A 514 -16.71 43.18 -12.62
N VAL A 515 -16.52 42.13 -13.42
CA VAL A 515 -15.34 41.26 -13.31
C VAL A 515 -14.09 42.00 -13.76
N MET A 516 -13.00 41.70 -13.08
CA MET A 516 -11.65 42.11 -13.41
C MET A 516 -10.79 40.85 -13.48
N VAL A 517 -9.86 40.84 -14.44
CA VAL A 517 -8.84 39.80 -14.56
C VAL A 517 -7.55 40.41 -14.06
N SER A 518 -6.96 39.85 -13.00
CA SER A 518 -5.68 40.30 -12.47
C SER A 518 -4.88 39.09 -11.96
N ASN A 519 -3.63 38.95 -12.41
CA ASN A 519 -2.74 37.84 -12.07
C ASN A 519 -3.39 36.44 -12.26
N ASP A 520 -4.01 36.23 -13.43
CA ASP A 520 -4.76 35.01 -13.77
C ASP A 520 -5.92 34.68 -12.79
N GLU A 521 -6.47 35.68 -12.11
CA GLU A 521 -7.63 35.51 -11.23
C GLU A 521 -8.82 36.34 -11.70
N LEU A 522 -10.00 35.72 -11.70
CA LEU A 522 -11.27 36.41 -11.86
C LEU A 522 -11.71 36.99 -10.51
N ARG A 523 -11.78 38.32 -10.43
CA ARG A 523 -12.13 39.04 -9.22
C ARG A 523 -13.28 40.00 -9.46
N VAL A 524 -14.07 40.26 -8.44
CA VAL A 524 -15.22 41.17 -8.51
C VAL A 524 -15.23 42.08 -7.29
N PRO A 525 -15.16 43.41 -7.46
CA PRO A 525 -15.44 44.35 -6.38
C PRO A 525 -16.91 44.22 -5.97
N ILE A 526 -17.16 44.08 -4.67
CA ILE A 526 -18.51 44.01 -4.12
C ILE A 526 -19.02 45.44 -3.95
N GLN A 527 -20.01 45.81 -4.78
CA GLN A 527 -20.59 47.15 -4.77
C GLN A 527 -21.85 47.18 -3.91
N PHE A 528 -21.78 47.90 -2.79
CA PHE A 528 -22.91 48.08 -1.88
C PHE A 528 -23.81 49.21 -2.35
N ASN A 529 -25.11 48.95 -2.38
CA ASN A 529 -26.15 49.96 -2.54
C ASN A 529 -26.82 50.16 -1.17
N ASN A 530 -26.47 51.25 -0.49
CA ASN A 530 -26.72 51.45 0.94
C ASN A 530 -26.05 50.36 1.79
N GLU A 531 -26.84 49.56 2.50
CA GLU A 531 -26.36 48.55 3.45
C GLU A 531 -26.25 47.15 2.84
N THR A 532 -26.58 46.96 1.56
CA THR A 532 -26.66 45.62 0.94
C THR A 532 -25.96 45.52 -0.42
N ALA A 533 -25.52 44.31 -0.76
CA ALA A 533 -25.02 43.96 -2.10
C ALA A 533 -25.48 42.54 -2.48
N GLU A 534 -25.62 42.28 -3.78
CA GLU A 534 -25.99 40.95 -4.30
C GLU A 534 -25.20 40.63 -5.57
N LEU A 535 -24.65 39.42 -5.62
CA LEU A 535 -23.96 38.86 -6.79
C LEU A 535 -24.61 37.52 -7.16
N GLU A 536 -24.93 37.36 -8.44
CA GLU A 536 -25.37 36.08 -9.03
C GLU A 536 -24.26 35.59 -9.96
N ILE A 537 -23.69 34.43 -9.66
CA ILE A 537 -22.57 33.84 -10.38
C ILE A 537 -23.02 32.48 -10.92
N THR A 538 -22.81 32.23 -12.21
CA THR A 538 -23.02 30.91 -12.81
C THR A 538 -21.68 30.27 -13.08
N TYR A 539 -21.50 29.04 -12.61
CA TYR A 539 -20.36 28.20 -12.98
C TYR A 539 -20.84 27.01 -13.80
N GLY A 540 -20.10 26.67 -14.85
CA GLY A 540 -20.30 25.45 -15.62
C GLY A 540 -19.04 25.07 -16.39
N TRP A 541 -19.11 23.95 -17.10
CA TRP A 541 -18.00 23.40 -17.86
C TRP A 541 -17.86 24.09 -19.21
N ALA A 542 -16.64 24.46 -19.58
CA ALA A 542 -16.33 24.97 -20.91
C ALA A 542 -16.67 23.91 -21.99
N GLU A 543 -17.04 24.36 -23.19
CA GLU A 543 -17.45 23.49 -24.32
C GLU A 543 -16.27 23.00 -25.15
#